data_AF-A0A5C2I8C2-F1
#
_entry.id   AF-A0A5C2I8C2-F1
#
_cell.length_a   1.000
_cell.length_b   1.000
_cell.length_c   1.000
_cell.angle_alpha   90.00
_cell.angle_beta   90.00
_cell.angle_gamma   90.00
#
_symmetry.space_group_name_H-M   'P 1'
#
loop_
_entity.id
_entity.type
_entity.pdbx_description
1 polymer ?
#
loop_
_entity_poly.entity_id
_entity_poly.type
_entity_poly.pdbx_seq_one_letter_code
_entity_poly.pdbx_strand_id
1 'polypeptide(L)' 'LLALLFLVLFAGSGISGPLSCHRKRGVCFPIRCPGHMRQIGTCFGRPVKCCRSW' A
#
# COMPACT_ATOMS: atom_id res chain seq x y z
N LEU A 1 -20.26 4.69 13.32
CA LEU A 1 -19.47 5.19 12.16
C LEU A 1 -17.99 5.46 12.50
N LEU A 2 -17.68 6.24 13.55
CA LEU A 2 -16.29 6.54 13.95
C LEU A 2 -15.43 5.30 14.20
N ALA A 3 -15.98 4.25 14.85
CA ALA A 3 -15.27 2.99 15.06
C ALA A 3 -14.95 2.23 13.75
N LEU A 4 -15.84 2.29 12.75
CA LEU A 4 -15.61 1.72 11.41
C LEU A 4 -14.54 2.49 10.64
N LEU A 5 -14.57 3.82 10.72
CA LEU A 5 -13.52 4.70 10.20
C LEU A 5 -12.17 4.37 10.86
N PHE A 6 -12.13 4.27 12.18
CA PHE A 6 -10.94 3.83 12.91
C PHE A 6 -10.52 2.42 12.50
N LEU A 7 -11.42 1.46 12.29
CA LEU A 7 -11.06 0.11 11.83
C LEU A 7 -10.46 0.12 10.41
N VAL A 8 -11.00 0.92 9.49
CA VAL A 8 -10.46 1.08 8.12
C VAL A 8 -9.12 1.82 8.13
N LEU A 9 -8.96 2.81 9.02
CA LEU A 9 -7.72 3.55 9.22
C LEU A 9 -6.65 2.71 9.97
N PHE A 10 -7.05 1.91 10.96
CA PHE A 10 -6.17 1.09 11.81
C PHE A 10 -5.85 -0.28 11.22
N ALA A 11 -6.71 -0.87 10.39
CA ALA A 11 -6.32 -2.03 9.57
C ALA A 11 -5.20 -1.66 8.57
N GLY A 12 -5.00 -0.36 8.30
CA GLY A 12 -3.84 0.19 7.59
C GLY A 12 -2.65 0.60 8.49
N SER A 13 -2.68 0.30 9.79
CA SER A 13 -1.60 0.58 10.75
C SER A 13 -0.54 -0.51 10.83
N GLY A 14 -0.67 -1.56 10.02
CA GLY A 14 0.51 -2.30 9.59
C GLY A 14 1.39 -1.35 8.79
N ILE A 15 2.70 -1.34 9.05
CA ILE A 15 3.72 -0.56 8.31
C ILE A 15 3.61 -0.74 6.77
N SER A 16 2.89 -1.79 6.34
CA SER A 16 2.39 -2.09 5.00
C SER A 16 0.89 -1.75 4.85
N GLY A 17 0.59 -0.71 4.05
CA GLY A 17 -0.77 -0.21 3.79
C GLY A 17 -0.76 0.78 2.61
N PRO A 18 -1.90 1.05 1.93
CA PRO A 18 -1.95 2.02 0.82
C PRO A 18 -1.50 3.43 1.23
N LEU A 19 -1.85 3.87 2.44
CA LEU A 19 -1.41 5.16 2.97
C LEU A 19 0.11 5.19 3.22
N SER A 20 0.68 4.10 3.75
CA SER A 20 2.13 3.95 3.92
C SER A 20 2.86 3.94 2.57
N CYS A 21 2.29 3.25 1.58
CA CYS A 21 2.79 3.23 0.20
C CYS A 21 2.86 4.64 -0.38
N HIS A 22 1.76 5.40 -0.27
CA HIS A 22 1.68 6.78 -0.73
C HIS A 22 2.71 7.68 -0.02
N ARG A 23 2.87 7.56 1.30
CA ARG A 23 3.88 8.32 2.06
C ARG A 23 5.32 8.02 1.62
N LYS A 24 5.59 6.80 1.15
CA LYS A 24 6.88 6.39 0.55
C LYS A 24 7.02 6.77 -0.93
N ARG A 25 6.09 7.58 -1.47
CA ARG A 25 5.98 7.95 -2.90
C ARG A 25 5.79 6.74 -3.81
N GLY A 26 5.16 5.69 -3.30
CA GLY A 26 4.78 4.51 -4.06
C GLY A 26 3.32 4.55 -4.53
N VAL A 27 3.01 3.69 -5.49
CA VAL A 27 1.69 3.48 -6.08
C VAL A 27 1.30 2.01 -5.95
N CYS A 28 0.03 1.74 -5.67
CA CYS A 28 -0.49 0.39 -5.52
C CYS A 28 -0.82 -0.25 -6.88
N PHE A 29 -0.28 -1.43 -7.15
CA PHE A 29 -0.57 -2.23 -8.33
C PHE A 29 -1.15 -3.59 -7.96
N PRO A 30 -2.20 -4.08 -8.65
CA PRO A 30 -2.94 -5.26 -8.21
C PRO A 30 -2.16 -6.58 -8.30
N ILE A 31 -1.20 -6.71 -9.21
CA ILE A 31 -0.50 -7.99 -9.49
C ILE A 31 1.02 -7.83 -9.44
N ARG A 32 1.57 -6.92 -10.26
CA ARG A 32 3.01 -6.71 -10.43
C ARG A 32 3.34 -5.23 -10.62
N CYS A 33 4.58 -4.87 -10.30
CA CYS A 33 5.09 -3.54 -10.62
C CYS A 33 5.45 -3.42 -12.12
N PRO A 34 5.26 -2.24 -12.73
CA PRO A 34 5.78 -1.93 -14.06
C PRO A 34 7.30 -2.06 -14.14
N GLY A 35 7.86 -2.27 -15.34
CA GLY A 35 9.30 -2.57 -15.52
C GLY A 35 10.28 -1.49 -15.02
N HIS A 36 9.86 -0.22 -14.97
CA HIS A 36 10.68 0.89 -14.44
C HIS A 36 10.43 1.16 -12.94
N MET A 37 9.76 0.25 -12.24
CA MET A 37 9.43 0.38 -10.82
C MET A 37 9.85 -0.87 -10.03
N ARG A 38 10.21 -0.67 -8.76
CA ARG A 38 10.52 -1.75 -7.82
C ARG A 38 9.41 -1.92 -6.77
N GLN A 39 9.18 -3.16 -6.34
CA GLN A 39 8.29 -3.45 -5.22
C GLN A 39 8.95 -3.02 -3.90
N ILE A 40 8.30 -2.15 -3.15
CA ILE A 40 8.80 -1.64 -1.85
C ILE A 40 7.91 -2.08 -0.66
N GLY A 41 6.82 -2.79 -0.93
CA GLY A 41 5.90 -3.27 0.10
C GLY A 41 4.60 -3.80 -0.50
N THR A 42 3.53 -3.77 0.29
CA THR A 42 2.17 -4.17 -0.08
C THR A 42 1.17 -3.10 0.37
N CYS A 43 0.01 -3.02 -0.30
CA CYS A 43 -1.05 -2.09 0.06
C CYS A 43 -2.15 -2.79 0.87
N PHE A 44 -2.98 -3.62 0.25
CA PHE A 44 -4.11 -4.30 0.90
C PHE A 44 -3.80 -5.77 1.23
N GLY A 45 -2.58 -6.05 1.69
CA GLY A 45 -2.04 -7.42 1.76
C GLY A 45 -1.57 -7.96 0.41
N ARG A 46 -1.27 -9.27 0.32
CA ARG A 46 -1.00 -9.95 -0.96
C ARG A 46 -2.36 -10.18 -1.64
N PRO A 47 -2.68 -9.51 -2.76
CA PRO A 47 -1.85 -9.45 -3.96
C PRO A 47 -1.29 -8.05 -4.33
N VAL A 48 -1.79 -6.99 -3.70
CA VAL A 48 -1.55 -5.61 -4.16
C VAL A 48 -0.16 -5.14 -3.74
N LYS A 49 0.71 -4.94 -4.73
CA LYS A 49 2.09 -4.51 -4.57
C LYS A 49 2.15 -2.99 -4.40
N CYS A 50 2.97 -2.53 -3.46
CA CYS A 50 3.39 -1.14 -3.44
C CYS A 50 4.65 -0.99 -4.32
N CYS A 51 4.55 -0.19 -5.38
CA CYS A 51 5.59 -0.01 -6.38
C CYS A 51 6.11 1.43 -6.37
N ARG A 52 7.41 1.62 -6.51
CA ARG A 52 8.02 2.95 -6.59
C ARG A 52 8.98 2.99 -7.76
N SER A 53 9.04 4.11 -8.49
CA SER A 53 10.13 4.34 -9.44
C SER A 53 11.48 4.23 -8.73
N TRP A 54 12.52 3.86 -9.48
CA TRP A 54 13.89 3.83 -8.97
C TRP A 54 14.27 5.11 -8.22
#